data_AF-A0A6L4YPG5-F1
#
_entry.id   AF-A0A6L4YPG5-F1
#
_cell.length_a   1.000
_cell.length_b   1.000
_cell.length_c   1.000
_cell.angle_alpha   90.00
_cell.angle_beta   90.00
_cell.angle_gamma   90.00
#
_symmetry.space_group_name_H-M   'P 1'
#
loop_
_entity.id
_entity.type
_entity.pdbx_description
1 polymer ?
#
loop_
_entity_poly.entity_id
_entity_poly.type
_entity_poly.pdbx_seq_one_letter_code
_entity_poly.pdbx_strand_id
1 'polypeptide(L)'
;MAENREMVLVLDFGGQYTQLIARRIRECKVYCEIMSYRTSLAQIKALAPSGIVFSGGPASVYVENAPVSEPAILELGIPVLGICYGIQLMARQLGGKV
;
A
#
# COMPACT_ATOMS: atom_id res chain seq x y z
N MET A 1 -13.37 4.44 24.57
CA MET A 1 -13.18 3.67 23.32
C MET A 1 -12.35 4.55 22.42
N ALA A 2 -11.16 4.12 21.98
CA ALA A 2 -10.42 4.89 21.00
C ALA A 2 -11.30 4.98 19.76
N GLU A 3 -11.68 6.19 19.34
CA GLU A 3 -12.38 6.38 18.08
C GLU A 3 -11.48 5.82 16.98
N ASN A 4 -11.85 4.64 16.47
CA ASN A 4 -11.13 4.01 15.38
C ASN A 4 -11.45 4.82 14.12
N ARG A 5 -10.67 5.88 13.90
CA ARG A 5 -10.86 6.80 12.80
C ARG A 5 -10.61 6.03 11.52
N GLU A 6 -11.62 5.91 10.66
CA GLU A 6 -11.46 5.26 9.36
C GLU A 6 -10.31 5.91 8.59
N MET A 7 -9.27 5.13 8.33
CA MET A 7 -8.07 5.59 7.65
C MET A 7 -7.64 4.65 6.54
N VAL A 8 -7.08 5.23 5.48
CA VAL A 8 -6.43 4.50 4.41
C VAL A 8 -4.92 4.68 4.52
N LEU A 9 -4.18 3.58 4.48
CA LEU A 9 -2.73 3.60 4.43
C LEU A 9 -2.25 3.54 2.98
N VAL A 10 -1.44 4.50 2.55
CA VAL A 10 -0.79 4.48 1.23
C VAL A 10 0.65 4.03 1.42
N LEU A 11 0.99 2.83 0.95
CA LEU A 11 2.37 2.35 0.90
C LEU A 11 3.05 2.85 -0.37
N ASP A 12 4.11 3.64 -0.19
CA ASP A 12 4.86 4.27 -1.26
C ASP A 12 6.00 3.39 -1.75
N PHE A 13 5.94 3.01 -3.03
CA PHE A 13 6.98 2.27 -3.74
C PHE A 13 7.88 3.18 -4.60
N GLY A 14 7.83 4.50 -4.38
CA GLY A 14 8.64 5.50 -5.06
C GLY A 14 7.96 6.12 -6.29
N GLY A 15 6.64 5.97 -6.42
CA GLY A 15 5.87 6.48 -7.54
C GLY A 15 5.70 8.01 -7.49
N GLN A 16 5.87 8.67 -8.63
CA GLN A 16 5.64 10.12 -8.77
C GLN A 16 4.22 10.57 -8.37
N TYR A 17 3.24 9.66 -8.39
CA TYR A 17 1.83 9.94 -8.12
C TYR A 17 1.38 9.63 -6.69
N THR A 18 2.26 9.19 -5.78
CA THR A 18 1.88 8.84 -4.40
C THR A 18 1.18 9.99 -3.68
N GLN A 19 1.69 11.22 -3.83
CA GLN A 19 1.06 12.42 -3.24
C GLN A 19 -0.30 12.73 -3.87
N LEU A 20 -0.48 12.45 -5.16
CA LEU A 20 -1.77 12.63 -5.85
C LEU A 20 -2.80 11.62 -5.37
N ILE A 21 -2.41 10.35 -5.15
CA ILE A 21 -3.27 9.32 -4.57
C ILE A 21 -3.76 9.77 -3.19
N ALA A 22 -2.85 10.19 -2.31
CA ALA A 22 -3.23 10.69 -0.99
C ALA A 22 -4.16 11.91 -1.06
N ARG A 23 -3.89 12.85 -1.99
CA ARG A 23 -4.79 13.99 -2.23
C ARG A 23 -6.19 13.53 -2.64
N ARG A 24 -6.32 12.56 -3.56
CA ARG A 24 -7.64 12.05 -4.00
C ARG A 24 -8.40 11.37 -2.86
N ILE A 25 -7.72 10.60 -2.01
CA ILE A 25 -8.34 9.98 -0.82
C ILE A 25 -8.87 11.07 0.13
N ARG A 26 -8.09 12.13 0.36
CA ARG A 26 -8.51 13.27 1.20
C ARG A 26 -9.66 14.07 0.59
N GLU A 27 -9.71 14.21 -0.73
CA GLU A 27 -10.85 14.81 -1.45
C GLU A 27 -12.14 13.98 -1.26
N CYS A 28 -12.03 12.66 -1.06
CA CYS A 28 -13.13 11.79 -0.64
C CYS A 28 -13.48 11.89 0.86
N LYS A 29 -12.90 12.85 1.61
CA LYS A 29 -13.10 13.08 3.05
C LYS A 29 -12.64 11.92 3.96
N VAL A 30 -11.72 11.08 3.48
CA VAL A 30 -11.13 9.99 4.26
C VAL A 30 -9.73 10.39 4.72
N TYR A 31 -9.39 10.09 5.98
CA TYR A 31 -8.04 10.33 6.49
C TYR A 31 -7.06 9.33 5.87
N CYS A 32 -5.85 9.79 5.54
CA CYS A 32 -4.83 8.90 5.01
C CYS A 32 -3.41 9.32 5.42
N GLU A 33 -2.57 8.30 5.58
CA GLU A 33 -1.14 8.44 5.79
C GLU A 33 -0.37 7.83 4.61
N ILE A 34 0.78 8.43 4.28
CA ILE A 34 1.72 7.86 3.32
C ILE A 34 2.89 7.30 4.14
N MET A 35 3.20 6.03 3.93
CA MET A 35 4.35 5.37 4.55
C MET A 35 5.19 4.66 3.50
N SER A 36 6.45 4.36 3.81
CA SER A 36 7.32 3.60 2.92
C SER A 36 6.82 2.16 2.75
N TYR A 37 7.04 1.54 1.58
CA TYR A 37 6.85 0.09 1.41
C TYR A 37 7.62 -0.78 2.42
N ARG A 38 8.64 -0.23 3.08
CA ARG A 38 9.46 -0.88 4.12
C ARG A 38 8.80 -0.87 5.50
N THR A 39 7.63 -0.26 5.66
CA THR A 39 6.92 -0.26 6.93
C THR A 39 6.57 -1.67 7.34
N SER A 40 6.93 -2.03 8.57
CA SER A 40 6.75 -3.39 9.07
C SER A 40 5.28 -3.76 9.25
N LEU A 41 4.97 -5.05 9.13
CA LEU A 41 3.62 -5.58 9.39
C LEU A 41 3.10 -5.18 10.78
N ALA A 42 3.97 -5.15 11.79
CA ALA A 42 3.62 -4.75 13.15
C ALA A 42 3.16 -3.29 13.23
N GLN A 43 3.86 -2.38 12.54
CA GLN A 43 3.45 -0.98 12.45
C GLN A 43 2.11 -0.82 11.71
N ILE A 44 1.91 -1.55 10.61
CA ILE A 44 0.65 -1.52 9.86
C ILE A 44 -0.51 -2.03 10.73
N LYS A 45 -0.32 -3.11 11.49
CA LYS A 45 -1.32 -3.64 12.43
C LYS A 45 -1.65 -2.62 13.53
N ALA A 46 -0.65 -1.91 14.04
CA ALA A 46 -0.85 -0.89 15.09
C ALA A 46 -1.67 0.31 14.60
N LEU A 47 -1.59 0.65 13.30
CA LEU A 47 -2.40 1.70 12.69
C LEU A 47 -3.85 1.28 12.44
N ALA A 48 -4.14 -0.02 12.40
CA ALA A 48 -5.46 -0.59 12.13
C ALA A 48 -6.19 0.05 10.92
N PRO A 49 -5.58 0.12 9.73
CA PRO A 49 -6.16 0.81 8.60
C PRO A 49 -7.41 0.07 8.07
N SER A 50 -8.41 0.84 7.64
CA SER A 50 -9.63 0.32 7.00
C SER A 50 -9.38 -0.12 5.55
N GLY A 51 -8.29 0.34 4.94
CA GLY A 51 -7.87 -0.02 3.58
C GLY A 51 -6.42 0.33 3.32
N ILE A 52 -5.80 -0.37 2.37
CA ILE A 52 -4.40 -0.14 1.99
C ILE A 52 -4.30 0.11 0.48
N VAL A 53 -3.48 1.08 0.08
CA VAL A 53 -3.15 1.33 -1.32
C VAL A 53 -1.66 1.05 -1.52
N PHE A 54 -1.34 0.14 -2.42
CA PHE A 54 0.03 -0.03 -2.92
C PHE A 54 0.23 0.94 -4.09
N SER A 55 1.07 1.95 -3.89
CA SER A 55 1.33 2.96 -4.92
C SER A 55 2.10 2.37 -6.11
N GLY A 56 2.18 3.16 -7.18
CA GLY A 56 3.08 2.88 -8.28
C GLY A 56 4.55 3.07 -7.89
N GLY A 57 5.44 2.68 -8.79
CA GLY A 57 6.87 2.88 -8.65
C GLY A 57 7.52 2.94 -10.04
N PRO A 58 8.68 3.59 -10.19
CA PRO A 58 9.42 3.64 -11.46
C PRO A 58 10.11 2.30 -11.77
N ALA A 59 10.24 1.42 -10.77
CA ALA A 59 10.90 0.15 -10.89
C ALA A 59 10.03 -0.87 -11.65
N SER A 60 10.66 -1.71 -12.47
CA SER A 60 10.05 -2.96 -12.91
C SER A 60 10.10 -3.97 -11.76
N VAL A 61 9.04 -4.75 -11.53
CA VAL A 61 9.06 -5.82 -10.52
C VAL A 61 10.14 -6.86 -10.77
N TYR A 62 10.71 -6.93 -11.97
CA TYR A 62 11.69 -7.93 -12.39
C TYR A 62 13.14 -7.60 -12.02
N VAL A 63 13.45 -6.38 -11.60
CA VAL A 63 14.83 -6.01 -11.28
C VAL A 63 15.28 -6.63 -9.96
N GLU A 64 16.56 -6.97 -9.88
CA GLU A 64 17.21 -7.36 -8.63
C GLU A 64 17.05 -6.22 -7.61
N ASN A 65 16.56 -6.53 -6.40
CA ASN A 65 16.20 -5.55 -5.36
C ASN A 65 14.99 -4.65 -5.66
N ALA A 66 14.05 -5.09 -6.49
CA ALA A 66 12.78 -4.39 -6.66
C ALA A 66 12.10 -4.12 -5.30
N PRO A 67 11.40 -2.98 -5.12
CA PRO A 67 10.67 -2.66 -3.89
C PRO A 67 9.62 -3.71 -3.48
N VAL A 68 9.92 -4.57 -2.51
CA VAL A 68 8.98 -5.59 -2.01
C VAL A 68 8.45 -5.21 -0.62
N SER A 69 7.14 -5.30 -0.44
CA SER A 69 6.48 -5.23 0.88
C SER A 69 6.30 -6.63 1.48
N GLU A 70 6.06 -6.73 2.79
CA GLU A 70 5.79 -8.01 3.44
C GLU A 70 4.53 -8.68 2.85
N PRO A 71 4.61 -9.92 2.30
CA PRO A 71 3.45 -10.59 1.69
C PRO A 71 2.27 -10.79 2.64
N ALA A 72 2.57 -10.98 3.93
CA ALA A 72 1.58 -11.12 5.01
C ALA A 72 0.65 -9.90 5.15
N ILE A 73 0.97 -8.75 4.56
CA ILE A 73 0.05 -7.59 4.49
C ILE A 73 -1.23 -7.96 3.75
N LEU A 74 -1.15 -8.77 2.69
CA LEU A 74 -2.31 -9.20 1.89
C LEU A 74 -3.19 -10.22 2.63
N GLU A 75 -2.68 -10.81 3.71
CA GLU A 75 -3.37 -11.81 4.54
C GLU A 75 -4.10 -11.19 5.74
N LEU A 76 -4.01 -9.86 5.94
CA LEU A 76 -4.62 -9.16 7.08
C LEU A 76 -6.16 -9.08 7.02
N GLY A 77 -6.78 -9.50 5.92
CA GLY A 77 -8.22 -9.33 5.69
C GLY A 77 -8.65 -7.87 5.46
N ILE A 78 -7.69 -6.96 5.24
CA ILE A 78 -7.92 -5.55 4.92
C ILE A 78 -7.98 -5.39 3.40
N PRO A 79 -8.94 -4.64 2.83
CA PRO A 79 -8.98 -4.38 1.39
C PRO A 79 -7.68 -3.70 0.89
N VAL A 80 -7.10 -4.25 -0.18
CA VAL A 80 -5.86 -3.72 -0.79
C VAL A 80 -6.10 -3.35 -2.27
N LEU A 81 -5.76 -2.12 -2.63
CA LEU A 81 -5.76 -1.64 -4.01
C LEU A 81 -4.32 -1.47 -4.50
N GLY A 82 -3.94 -2.20 -5.55
CA GLY A 82 -2.64 -2.04 -6.23
C GLY A 82 -2.73 -1.13 -7.46
N ILE A 83 -1.85 -0.13 -7.55
CA ILE A 83 -1.76 0.78 -8.70
C ILE A 83 -0.44 0.57 -9.43
N CYS A 84 -0.50 0.20 -10.72
CA CYS A 84 0.67 -0.03 -11.57
C CYS A 84 1.68 -1.03 -10.94
N TYR A 85 2.80 -0.55 -10.39
CA TYR A 85 3.73 -1.40 -9.65
C TYR A 85 3.05 -2.21 -8.53
N GLY A 86 2.13 -1.60 -7.79
CA GLY A 86 1.40 -2.25 -6.71
C GLY A 86 0.62 -3.48 -7.16
N ILE A 87 -0.06 -3.43 -8.32
CA ILE A 87 -0.81 -4.58 -8.85
C ILE A 87 0.14 -5.68 -9.37
N GLN A 88 1.28 -5.29 -9.96
CA GLN A 88 2.30 -6.25 -10.38
C GLN A 88 2.90 -7.00 -9.18
N LEU A 89 3.20 -6.28 -8.11
CA LEU A 89 3.70 -6.87 -6.86
C LEU A 89 2.67 -7.84 -6.27
N MET A 90 1.41 -7.43 -6.16
CA MET A 90 0.32 -8.28 -5.68
C MET A 90 0.18 -9.55 -6.54
N ALA A 91 0.21 -9.41 -7.87
CA ALA A 91 0.12 -10.56 -8.77
C ALA A 91 1.25 -11.57 -8.50
N ARG A 92 2.50 -11.12 -8.32
CA ARG A 92 3.62 -12.01 -8.00
C ARG A 92 3.50 -12.66 -6.63
N GLN A 93 3.13 -11.89 -5.60
CA GLN A 93 3.01 -12.39 -4.22
C GLN A 93 1.89 -13.41 -4.07
N LEU A 94 0.83 -13.30 -4.88
CA LEU A 94 -0.30 -14.23 -4.89
C LEU A 94 -0.12 -15.40 -5.89
N GLY A 95 1.11 -15.62 -6.39
CA GLY A 95 1.44 -16.75 -7.27
C GLY A 95 1.08 -16.56 -8.75
N GLY A 96 0.67 -15.37 -9.15
CA GLY A 96 0.47 -14.98 -10.54
C GLY A 96 1.76 -14.65 -11.29
N LYS A 97 1.61 -14.29 -12.57
CA LYS A 97 2.69 -13.88 -13.48
C LYS A 97 2.34 -12.50 -14.06
N VAL A 98 3.35 -11.65 -14.24
CA VAL A 98 3.21 -10.24 -14.68
C VAL A 98 3.65 -10.06 -16.12
#